data_AF-A0A2A6KUI9-F1
#
_entry.id   AF-A0A2A6KUI9-F1
#
_cell.length_a   1.000
_cell.length_b   1.000
_cell.length_c   1.000
_cell.angle_alpha   90.00
_cell.angle_beta   90.00
_cell.angle_gamma   90.00
#
_symmetry.space_group_name_H-M   'P 1'
#
loop_
_entity.id
_entity.type
_entity.pdbx_description
1 polymer ?
#
loop_
_entity_poly.entity_id
_entity_poly.type
_entity_poly.pdbx_seq_one_letter_code
_entity_poly.pdbx_strand_id
1 'polypeptide(L)'
;LLLALWLYASSDGVGSARALERLCGSHDVYRWLCGGVSVNYHTLADFRVGCADLLDRLLCEHLAALADAGLVTLDSLAQDGVRVRASAGAASFGRKATLDRHLSIAEAVVDQLKHEVDARSDASNRRIKAARERAARERGERVRAARAALEEIERRRQAREEKRGNGKKPKEPRASSTDAQARVMKMADGGFRPGYNVQVASTAGEQFVV
;
A
#
# COMPACT_ATOMS: atom_id res chain seq x y z
N LEU A 1 15.62 18.57 6.71
CA LEU A 1 14.33 18.99 7.31
C LEU A 1 13.32 17.84 7.38
N LEU A 2 12.75 17.38 6.26
CA LEU A 2 11.66 16.37 6.26
C LEU A 2 12.02 15.07 6.98
N LEU A 3 13.27 14.61 6.85
CA LEU A 3 13.78 13.45 7.57
C LEU A 3 13.74 13.64 9.09
N ALA A 4 14.21 14.78 9.58
CA ALA A 4 14.21 15.09 11.01
C ALA A 4 12.79 15.20 11.56
N LEU A 5 11.88 15.81 10.79
CA LEU A 5 10.45 15.88 11.14
C LEU A 5 9.84 14.49 11.25
N TRP A 6 10.13 13.59 10.30
CA TRP A 6 9.61 12.22 10.34
C TRP A 6 10.22 11.36 11.44
N LEU A 7 11.51 11.50 11.73
CA LEU A 7 12.16 10.79 12.84
C LEU A 7 11.58 11.21 14.18
N TYR A 8 11.46 12.52 14.42
CA TYR A 8 10.89 13.05 15.66
C TYR A 8 9.39 12.74 15.79
N ALA A 9 8.64 12.86 14.68
CA ALA A 9 7.24 12.46 14.66
C ALA A 9 7.06 10.98 15.02
N SER A 10 7.91 10.09 14.51
CA SER A 10 7.85 8.66 14.85
C SER A 10 8.16 8.38 16.32
N SER A 11 9.10 9.11 16.94
CA SER A 11 9.36 8.97 18.39
C SER A 11 8.22 9.51 19.26
N ASP A 12 7.44 10.48 18.76
CA ASP A 12 6.22 10.97 19.42
C ASP A 12 4.95 10.14 19.05
N GLY A 13 5.10 9.05 18.28
CA GLY A 13 3.99 8.20 17.85
C GLY A 13 3.11 8.79 16.74
N VAL A 14 3.59 9.79 16.00
CA VAL A 14 2.87 10.50 14.94
C VAL A 14 3.22 9.93 13.56
N GLY A 15 2.38 9.02 13.05
CA GLY A 15 2.57 8.41 11.72
C GLY A 15 1.89 9.11 10.54
N SER A 16 1.10 10.18 10.77
CA SER A 16 0.28 10.81 9.72
C SER A 16 0.89 12.11 9.22
N ALA A 17 1.08 12.22 7.90
CA ALA A 17 1.58 13.45 7.26
C ALA A 17 0.68 14.68 7.56
N ARG A 18 -0.64 14.49 7.65
CA ARG A 18 -1.58 15.57 8.01
C ARG A 18 -1.50 15.93 9.49
N ALA A 19 -1.25 14.95 10.37
CA ALA A 19 -1.03 15.23 11.78
C ALA A 19 0.29 16.00 11.96
N LEU A 20 1.34 15.57 11.27
CA LEU A 20 2.65 16.21 11.29
C LEU A 20 2.59 17.64 10.73
N GLU A 21 1.88 17.89 9.64
CA GLU A 21 1.61 19.25 9.13
C GLU A 21 0.95 20.14 10.19
N ARG A 22 -0.09 19.63 10.90
CA ARG A 22 -0.73 20.39 11.98
C ARG A 22 0.26 20.70 13.11
N LEU A 23 1.06 19.73 13.52
CA LEU A 23 2.07 19.92 14.56
C LEU A 23 3.14 20.94 14.16
N CYS A 24 3.55 20.94 12.88
CA CYS A 24 4.45 21.95 12.33
C CYS A 24 3.87 23.38 12.41
N GLY A 25 2.55 23.53 12.52
CA GLY A 25 1.89 24.82 12.72
C GLY A 25 1.57 25.16 14.18
N SER A 26 1.34 24.15 15.03
CA SER A 26 0.79 24.35 16.38
C SER A 26 1.72 24.02 17.54
N HIS A 27 2.78 23.24 17.33
CA HIS A 27 3.63 22.72 18.40
C HIS A 27 5.05 23.29 18.34
N ASP A 28 5.53 23.87 19.43
CA ASP A 28 6.77 24.65 19.45
C ASP A 28 8.01 23.88 18.99
N VAL A 29 8.16 22.61 19.44
CA VAL A 29 9.29 21.77 19.00
C VAL A 29 9.29 21.56 17.48
N TYR A 30 8.13 21.29 16.88
CA TYR A 30 8.01 21.08 15.45
C TYR A 30 8.20 22.39 14.67
N ARG A 31 7.70 23.52 15.19
CA ARG A 31 7.96 24.85 14.61
C ARG A 31 9.45 25.19 14.62
N TRP A 32 10.13 24.88 15.72
CA TRP A 32 11.58 25.06 15.84
C TRP A 32 12.33 24.15 14.85
N LEU A 33 11.95 22.88 14.75
CA LEU A 33 12.52 21.94 13.77
C LEU A 33 12.34 22.42 12.33
N CYS A 34 11.17 23.01 12.02
CA CYS A 34 10.87 23.62 10.73
C CYS A 34 11.75 24.84 10.41
N GLY A 35 12.32 25.51 11.40
CA GLY A 35 13.16 26.69 11.20
C GLY A 35 12.46 27.82 10.43
N GLY A 36 11.14 27.95 10.59
CA GLY A 36 10.32 28.93 9.86
C GLY A 36 9.88 28.50 8.45
N VAL A 37 10.25 27.31 7.98
CA VAL A 37 9.79 26.77 6.70
C VAL A 37 8.38 26.17 6.87
N SER A 38 7.42 26.62 6.06
CA SER A 38 6.10 26.00 6.00
C SER A 38 6.18 24.66 5.27
N VAL A 39 5.71 23.59 5.90
CA VAL A 39 5.68 22.24 5.32
C VAL A 39 4.24 21.81 5.13
N ASN A 40 3.90 21.28 3.95
CA ASN A 40 2.56 20.76 3.68
C ASN A 40 2.51 19.22 3.78
N TYR A 41 1.32 18.67 3.99
CA TYR A 41 1.15 17.21 4.14
C TYR A 41 1.45 16.41 2.87
N HIS A 42 1.27 16.98 1.67
CA HIS A 42 1.62 16.32 0.41
C HIS A 42 3.13 16.09 0.33
N THR A 43 3.94 17.10 0.60
CA THR A 43 5.41 17.01 0.62
C THR A 43 5.88 16.00 1.67
N LEU A 44 5.26 15.99 2.85
CA LEU A 44 5.56 15.01 3.90
C LEU A 44 5.21 13.58 3.47
N ALA A 45 4.04 13.39 2.85
CA ALA A 45 3.59 12.09 2.38
C ALA A 45 4.44 11.58 1.22
N ASP A 46 4.73 12.43 0.23
CA ASP A 46 5.55 12.09 -0.93
C ASP A 46 6.98 11.72 -0.50
N PHE A 47 7.55 12.46 0.46
CA PHE A 47 8.85 12.10 1.04
C PHE A 47 8.79 10.74 1.76
N ARG A 48 7.76 10.48 2.57
CA ARG A 48 7.62 9.20 3.29
C ARG A 48 7.50 8.02 2.34
N VAL A 49 6.75 8.17 1.24
CA VAL A 49 6.60 7.12 0.23
C VAL A 49 7.87 6.97 -0.61
N GLY A 50 8.45 8.08 -1.07
CA GLY A 50 9.65 8.08 -1.91
C GLY A 50 10.92 7.63 -1.20
N CYS A 51 10.96 7.73 0.13
CA CYS A 51 12.10 7.34 0.96
C CYS A 51 11.74 6.27 2.00
N ALA A 52 10.71 5.45 1.76
CA ALA A 52 10.23 4.45 2.72
C ALA A 52 11.35 3.52 3.21
N ASP A 53 12.11 2.92 2.30
CA ASP A 53 13.19 1.99 2.65
C ASP A 53 14.30 2.64 3.50
N LEU A 54 14.57 3.94 3.28
CA LEU A 54 15.55 4.70 4.06
C LEU A 54 15.02 5.01 5.46
N LEU A 55 13.75 5.44 5.55
CA LEU A 55 13.10 5.72 6.83
C LEU A 55 12.99 4.46 7.67
N ASP A 56 12.61 3.34 7.08
CA ASP A 56 12.53 2.04 7.76
C ASP A 56 13.89 1.63 8.31
N ARG A 57 14.96 1.75 7.51
CA ARG A 57 16.32 1.45 7.95
C ARG A 57 16.76 2.34 9.11
N LEU A 58 16.58 3.65 8.98
CA LEU A 58 16.98 4.61 10.01
C LEU A 58 16.18 4.43 11.30
N LEU A 59 14.88 4.10 11.20
CA LEU A 59 14.06 3.80 12.37
C LEU A 59 14.56 2.54 13.08
N CYS A 60 14.89 1.48 12.32
CA CYS A 60 15.48 0.27 12.88
C CYS A 60 16.83 0.53 13.56
N GLU A 61 17.72 1.31 12.92
CA GLU A 61 19.01 1.69 13.50
C GLU A 61 18.84 2.53 14.78
N HIS A 62 17.87 3.46 14.78
CA HIS A 62 17.57 4.28 15.94
C HIS A 62 17.00 3.46 17.10
N LEU A 63 16.04 2.57 16.84
CA LEU A 63 15.51 1.65 17.84
C LEU A 63 16.59 0.72 18.39
N ALA A 64 17.48 0.21 17.53
CA ALA A 64 18.60 -0.62 17.96
C ALA A 64 19.54 0.15 18.90
N ALA A 65 19.88 1.40 18.58
CA ALA A 65 20.71 2.25 19.43
C ALA A 65 20.02 2.57 20.78
N LEU A 66 18.71 2.82 20.78
CA LEU A 66 17.95 3.05 22.01
C LEU A 66 17.85 1.80 22.88
N ALA A 67 17.69 0.62 22.27
CA ALA A 67 17.70 -0.66 22.98
C ALA A 67 19.07 -0.97 23.57
N ASP A 68 20.17 -0.74 22.82
CA ASP A 68 21.55 -0.91 23.31
C ASP A 68 21.86 0.03 24.49
N ALA A 69 21.34 1.26 24.44
CA ALA A 69 21.43 2.22 25.54
C ALA A 69 20.50 1.92 26.73
N GLY A 70 19.64 0.89 26.64
CA GLY A 70 18.66 0.54 27.68
C GLY A 70 17.53 1.57 27.86
N LEU A 71 17.29 2.42 26.86
CA LEU A 71 16.24 3.44 26.88
C LEU A 71 14.88 2.91 26.40
N VAL A 72 14.88 1.78 25.69
CA VAL A 72 13.70 1.11 25.14
C VAL A 72 13.82 -0.39 25.39
N THR A 73 12.74 -1.03 25.80
CA THR A 73 12.64 -2.48 25.99
C THR A 73 11.70 -3.09 24.96
N LEU A 74 12.21 -4.05 24.18
CA LEU A 74 11.42 -4.77 23.17
C LEU A 74 10.83 -6.09 23.71
N ASP A 75 10.88 -6.29 25.03
CA ASP A 75 10.43 -7.52 25.70
C ASP A 75 8.92 -7.73 25.61
N SER A 76 8.16 -6.63 25.51
CA SER A 76 6.70 -6.65 25.40
C SER A 76 6.21 -5.71 24.30
N LEU A 77 5.59 -6.28 23.28
CA LEU A 77 5.04 -5.57 22.13
C LEU A 77 3.51 -5.73 22.12
N ALA A 78 2.79 -4.61 22.09
CA ALA A 78 1.37 -4.57 21.78
C ALA A 78 1.19 -4.37 20.28
N GLN A 79 0.44 -5.26 19.64
CA GLN A 79 0.06 -5.12 18.24
C GLN A 79 -1.47 -5.07 18.12
N ASP A 80 -1.99 -4.02 17.51
CA ASP A 80 -3.40 -3.89 17.16
C ASP A 80 -3.56 -3.66 15.65
N GLY A 81 -4.78 -3.84 15.14
CA GLY A 81 -5.07 -3.56 13.75
C GLY A 81 -6.53 -3.26 13.47
N VAL A 82 -6.74 -2.32 12.55
CA VAL A 82 -8.06 -1.94 12.04
C VAL A 82 -8.21 -2.38 10.60
N ARG A 83 -9.36 -3.01 10.31
CA ARG A 83 -9.73 -3.41 8.95
C ARG A 83 -10.45 -2.25 8.27
N VAL A 84 -9.84 -1.72 7.20
CA VAL A 84 -10.36 -0.60 6.41
C VAL A 84 -10.81 -1.10 5.05
N ARG A 85 -11.90 -0.53 4.51
CA ARG A 85 -12.41 -0.92 3.20
C ARG A 85 -11.46 -0.46 2.09
N ALA A 86 -11.21 -1.32 1.12
CA ALA A 86 -10.41 -1.00 -0.06
C ALA A 86 -11.27 -0.34 -1.15
N SER A 87 -10.64 0.36 -2.09
CA SER A 87 -11.30 0.89 -3.30
C SER A 87 -11.46 -0.21 -4.36
N ALA A 88 -12.11 -1.31 -3.96
CA ALA A 88 -12.31 -2.49 -4.80
C ALA A 88 -13.66 -3.14 -4.54
N GLY A 89 -14.35 -3.52 -5.62
CA GLY A 89 -15.60 -4.27 -5.54
C GLY A 89 -15.36 -5.78 -5.40
N ALA A 90 -16.30 -6.51 -4.79
CA ALA A 90 -16.20 -7.97 -4.67
C ALA A 90 -16.08 -8.67 -6.03
N ALA A 91 -16.74 -8.14 -7.07
CA ALA A 91 -16.69 -8.65 -8.44
C ALA A 91 -15.30 -8.49 -9.10
N SER A 92 -14.43 -7.63 -8.57
CA SER A 92 -13.05 -7.48 -9.10
C SER A 92 -12.17 -8.69 -8.76
N PHE A 93 -12.55 -9.53 -7.79
CA PHE A 93 -11.76 -10.66 -7.34
C PHE A 93 -11.91 -11.86 -8.28
N GLY A 94 -10.96 -11.99 -9.21
CA GLY A 94 -10.86 -13.09 -10.15
C GLY A 94 -9.94 -14.21 -9.67
N ARG A 95 -10.20 -15.44 -10.14
CA ARG A 95 -9.24 -16.55 -10.09
C ARG A 95 -8.25 -16.43 -11.26
N LYS A 96 -7.20 -17.24 -11.25
CA LYS A 96 -6.17 -17.30 -12.31
C LYS A 96 -6.77 -17.28 -13.72
N ALA A 97 -7.63 -18.25 -14.06
CA ALA A 97 -8.25 -18.34 -15.38
C ALA A 97 -9.06 -17.08 -15.78
N THR A 98 -9.74 -16.45 -14.82
CA THR A 98 -10.49 -15.21 -15.06
C THR A 98 -9.54 -14.04 -15.31
N LEU A 99 -8.47 -13.92 -14.53
CA LEU A 99 -7.46 -12.86 -14.68
C LEU A 99 -6.68 -13.03 -15.99
N ASP A 100 -6.32 -14.26 -16.36
CA ASP A 100 -5.64 -14.56 -17.63
C ASP A 100 -6.53 -14.21 -18.83
N ARG A 101 -7.83 -14.54 -18.77
CA ARG A 101 -8.80 -14.10 -19.77
C ARG A 101 -8.89 -12.58 -19.85
N HIS A 102 -8.98 -11.89 -18.70
CA HIS A 102 -9.04 -10.43 -18.68
C HIS A 102 -7.75 -9.78 -19.23
N LEU A 103 -6.60 -10.39 -18.98
CA LEU A 103 -5.31 -9.94 -19.49
C LEU A 103 -5.26 -10.06 -21.01
N SER A 104 -5.62 -11.24 -21.54
CA SER A 104 -5.67 -11.46 -22.99
C SER A 104 -6.64 -10.50 -23.70
N ILE A 105 -7.81 -10.21 -23.11
CA ILE A 105 -8.74 -9.22 -23.64
C ILE A 105 -8.12 -7.82 -23.61
N ALA A 106 -7.47 -7.43 -22.51
CA ALA A 106 -6.85 -6.11 -22.39
C ALA A 106 -5.71 -5.92 -23.40
N GLU A 107 -4.88 -6.95 -23.61
CA GLU A 107 -3.80 -6.96 -24.60
C GLU A 107 -4.35 -6.82 -26.02
N ALA A 108 -5.36 -7.62 -26.39
CA ALA A 108 -6.01 -7.54 -27.69
C ALA A 108 -6.61 -6.15 -27.97
N VAL A 109 -7.23 -5.51 -26.97
CA VAL A 109 -7.77 -4.15 -27.11
C VAL A 109 -6.67 -3.12 -27.29
N VAL A 110 -5.54 -3.25 -26.58
CA VAL A 110 -4.40 -2.35 -26.75
C VAL A 110 -3.81 -2.50 -28.15
N ASP A 111 -3.65 -3.72 -28.64
CA ASP A 111 -3.07 -3.99 -29.96
C ASP A 111 -4.00 -3.49 -31.08
N GLN A 112 -5.31 -3.72 -30.96
CA GLN A 112 -6.29 -3.15 -31.89
C GLN A 112 -6.20 -1.61 -31.92
N LEU A 113 -6.18 -0.95 -30.76
CA LEU A 113 -6.11 0.51 -30.68
C LEU A 113 -4.82 1.09 -31.27
N LYS A 114 -3.70 0.36 -31.14
CA LYS A 114 -2.41 0.69 -31.78
C LYS A 114 -2.51 0.58 -33.30
N HIS A 115 -3.10 -0.49 -33.84
CA HIS A 115 -3.25 -0.65 -35.29
C HIS A 115 -4.22 0.36 -35.92
N GLU A 116 -5.23 0.83 -35.18
CA GLU A 116 -6.12 1.89 -35.66
C GLU A 116 -5.41 3.27 -35.81
N VAL A 117 -4.16 3.44 -35.33
CA VAL A 117 -3.41 4.72 -35.31
C VAL A 117 -3.16 5.30 -36.70
N ASP A 118 -3.19 4.49 -37.75
CA ASP A 118 -2.78 4.93 -39.08
C ASP A 118 -3.88 5.60 -39.92
N ALA A 119 -5.13 5.70 -39.43
CA ALA A 119 -6.28 5.97 -40.31
C ALA A 119 -6.94 7.37 -40.25
N ARG A 120 -6.83 8.21 -39.19
CA ARG A 120 -7.62 9.48 -39.09
C ARG A 120 -6.94 10.62 -38.31
N SER A 121 -6.97 11.85 -38.86
CA SER A 121 -6.07 12.96 -38.49
C SER A 121 -6.65 14.10 -37.62
N ASP A 122 -7.91 14.09 -37.18
CA ASP A 122 -8.50 15.22 -36.42
C ASP A 122 -8.06 15.26 -34.93
N ALA A 123 -7.78 16.46 -34.40
CA ALA A 123 -7.22 16.70 -33.07
C ALA A 123 -8.15 16.32 -31.91
N SER A 124 -9.47 16.49 -32.06
CA SER A 124 -10.46 16.04 -31.05
C SER A 124 -10.46 14.51 -30.93
N ASN A 125 -10.39 13.81 -32.08
CA ASN A 125 -10.29 12.37 -32.15
C ASN A 125 -8.97 11.84 -31.55
N ARG A 126 -7.86 12.57 -31.68
CA ARG A 126 -6.58 12.20 -31.06
C ARG A 126 -6.64 12.16 -29.53
N ARG A 127 -7.28 13.15 -28.89
CA ARG A 127 -7.40 13.21 -27.41
C ARG A 127 -8.27 12.09 -26.85
N ILE A 128 -9.44 11.86 -27.46
CA ILE A 128 -10.35 10.76 -27.08
C ILE A 128 -9.65 9.41 -27.25
N LYS A 129 -8.92 9.24 -28.35
CA LYS A 129 -8.18 8.01 -28.63
C LYS A 129 -7.04 7.78 -27.66
N ALA A 130 -6.22 8.80 -27.38
CA ALA A 130 -5.14 8.72 -26.39
C ALA A 130 -5.67 8.39 -24.98
N ALA A 131 -6.87 8.88 -24.62
CA ALA A 131 -7.54 8.51 -23.38
C ALA A 131 -7.97 7.04 -23.36
N ARG A 132 -8.53 6.52 -24.48
CA ARG A 132 -8.89 5.10 -24.61
C ARG A 132 -7.69 4.17 -24.53
N GLU A 133 -6.59 4.54 -25.20
CA GLU A 133 -5.36 3.78 -25.19
C GLU A 133 -4.73 3.76 -23.79
N ARG A 134 -4.64 4.91 -23.11
CA ARG A 134 -4.22 4.97 -21.70
C ARG A 134 -5.08 4.09 -20.81
N ALA A 135 -6.41 4.21 -20.90
CA ALA A 135 -7.32 3.40 -20.10
C ALA A 135 -7.17 1.89 -20.37
N ALA A 136 -6.92 1.49 -21.62
CA ALA A 136 -6.66 0.10 -21.97
C ALA A 136 -5.32 -0.40 -21.40
N ARG A 137 -4.25 0.39 -21.50
CA ARG A 137 -2.93 0.07 -20.90
C ARG A 137 -3.01 -0.05 -19.38
N GLU A 138 -3.61 0.93 -18.71
CA GLU A 138 -3.80 0.92 -17.25
C GLU A 138 -4.64 -0.28 -16.78
N ARG A 139 -5.64 -0.71 -17.58
CA ARG A 139 -6.39 -1.94 -17.28
C ARG A 139 -5.49 -3.17 -17.38
N GLY A 140 -4.68 -3.28 -18.42
CA GLY A 140 -3.72 -4.38 -18.58
C GLY A 140 -2.70 -4.43 -17.44
N GLU A 141 -2.14 -3.28 -17.04
CA GLU A 141 -1.24 -3.16 -15.89
C GLU A 141 -1.88 -3.61 -14.58
N ARG A 142 -3.11 -3.17 -14.30
CA ARG A 142 -3.85 -3.59 -13.11
C ARG A 142 -4.12 -5.09 -13.08
N VAL A 143 -4.47 -5.70 -14.21
CA VAL A 143 -4.70 -7.15 -14.30
C VAL A 143 -3.38 -7.92 -14.14
N ARG A 144 -2.26 -7.43 -14.70
CA ARG A 144 -0.92 -7.99 -14.47
C ARG A 144 -0.52 -7.93 -13.00
N ALA A 145 -0.74 -6.79 -12.34
CA ALA A 145 -0.51 -6.65 -10.91
C ALA A 145 -1.37 -7.63 -10.09
N ALA A 146 -2.64 -7.80 -10.47
CA ALA A 146 -3.53 -8.78 -9.84
C ALA A 146 -3.02 -10.22 -10.00
N ARG A 147 -2.48 -10.58 -11.17
CA ARG A 147 -1.88 -11.89 -11.42
C ARG A 147 -0.62 -12.11 -10.58
N ALA A 148 0.28 -11.13 -10.52
CA ALA A 148 1.47 -11.20 -9.66
C ALA A 148 1.10 -11.34 -8.18
N ALA A 149 0.07 -10.60 -7.73
CA ALA A 149 -0.44 -10.74 -6.37
C ALA A 149 -1.06 -12.13 -6.11
N LEU A 150 -1.72 -12.73 -7.11
CA LEU A 150 -2.25 -14.08 -7.02
C LEU A 150 -1.13 -15.11 -6.85
N GLU A 151 -0.07 -15.01 -7.65
CA GLU A 151 1.11 -15.89 -7.56
C GLU A 151 1.78 -15.78 -6.19
N GLU A 152 1.89 -14.58 -5.63
CA GLU A 152 2.41 -14.39 -4.28
C GLU A 152 1.50 -15.03 -3.21
N ILE A 153 0.18 -14.95 -3.36
CA ILE A 153 -0.76 -15.63 -2.47
C ILE A 153 -0.58 -17.16 -2.56
N GLU A 154 -0.41 -17.70 -3.76
CA GLU A 154 -0.16 -19.13 -4.00
C GLU A 154 1.14 -19.58 -3.32
N ARG A 155 2.25 -18.87 -3.54
CA ARG A 155 3.54 -19.14 -2.89
C ARG A 155 3.42 -19.14 -1.36
N ARG A 156 2.77 -18.12 -0.78
CA ARG A 156 2.58 -18.02 0.68
C ARG A 156 1.72 -19.15 1.24
N ARG A 157 0.76 -19.67 0.47
CA ARG A 157 -0.09 -20.79 0.90
C ARG A 157 0.67 -22.11 0.85
N GLN A 158 1.40 -22.37 -0.23
CA GLN A 158 2.26 -23.56 -0.36
C GLN A 158 3.26 -23.65 0.80
N ALA A 159 3.99 -22.56 1.09
CA ALA A 159 4.93 -22.49 2.21
C ALA A 159 4.28 -22.68 3.60
N ARG A 160 2.97 -22.42 3.73
CA ARG A 160 2.21 -22.64 4.99
C ARG A 160 1.66 -24.06 5.09
N GLU A 161 1.27 -24.66 3.97
CA GLU A 161 0.77 -26.03 3.91
C GLU A 161 1.86 -27.05 4.22
N GLU A 162 3.06 -26.84 3.69
CA GLU A 162 4.26 -27.61 4.03
C GLU A 162 4.51 -27.63 5.55
N LYS A 163 4.16 -26.55 6.26
CA LYS A 163 4.40 -26.39 7.69
C LYS A 163 3.25 -26.85 8.59
N ARG A 164 2.01 -26.92 8.09
CA ARG A 164 0.82 -27.06 8.96
C ARG A 164 -0.09 -28.25 8.69
N GLY A 165 0.15 -29.07 7.66
CA GLY A 165 -0.45 -30.42 7.53
C GLY A 165 -1.96 -30.51 7.76
N ASN A 166 -2.71 -29.41 7.56
CA ASN A 166 -4.11 -29.34 7.96
C ASN A 166 -4.90 -29.79 6.73
N GLY A 167 -5.20 -31.09 6.64
CA GLY A 167 -5.68 -31.83 5.45
C GLY A 167 -6.97 -31.36 4.74
N LYS A 168 -7.36 -30.10 4.88
CA LYS A 168 -8.40 -29.46 4.08
C LYS A 168 -7.80 -28.87 2.82
N LYS A 169 -8.33 -29.28 1.65
CA LYS A 169 -7.95 -28.72 0.35
C LYS A 169 -8.24 -27.21 0.34
N PRO A 170 -7.23 -26.35 0.09
CA PRO A 170 -7.43 -24.91 0.08
C PRO A 170 -8.37 -24.51 -1.06
N LYS A 171 -9.26 -23.55 -0.81
CA LYS A 171 -10.01 -22.91 -1.90
C LYS A 171 -9.03 -22.15 -2.79
N GLU A 172 -9.22 -22.20 -4.09
CA GLU A 172 -8.42 -21.43 -5.05
C GLU A 172 -8.33 -19.95 -4.64
N PRO A 173 -7.12 -19.37 -4.67
CA PRO A 173 -6.94 -17.97 -4.35
C PRO A 173 -7.61 -17.07 -5.39
N ARG A 174 -7.87 -15.83 -4.98
CA ARG A 174 -8.42 -14.78 -5.85
C ARG A 174 -7.69 -13.48 -5.56
N ALA A 175 -7.53 -12.65 -6.59
CA ALA A 175 -6.95 -11.33 -6.50
C ALA A 175 -7.81 -10.31 -7.25
N SER A 176 -7.81 -9.06 -6.79
CA SER A 176 -8.62 -8.00 -7.40
C SER A 176 -7.93 -7.41 -8.62
N SER A 177 -8.67 -7.30 -9.73
CA SER A 177 -8.25 -6.62 -10.95
C SER A 177 -8.29 -5.10 -10.87
N THR A 178 -8.85 -4.53 -9.79
CA THR A 178 -8.89 -3.07 -9.57
C THR A 178 -7.86 -2.62 -8.53
N ASP A 179 -7.51 -3.50 -7.58
CA ASP A 179 -6.60 -3.23 -6.46
C ASP A 179 -5.86 -4.51 -6.05
N ALA A 180 -4.68 -4.73 -6.61
CA ALA A 180 -3.94 -5.99 -6.43
C ALA A 180 -3.54 -6.28 -4.97
N GLN A 181 -3.46 -5.25 -4.12
CA GLN A 181 -3.06 -5.37 -2.72
C GLN A 181 -4.24 -5.70 -1.80
N ALA A 182 -5.48 -5.37 -2.19
CA ALA A 182 -6.66 -5.65 -1.40
C ALA A 182 -6.89 -7.16 -1.17
N ARG A 183 -7.48 -7.50 -0.02
CA ARG A 183 -7.87 -8.87 0.33
C ARG A 183 -9.31 -8.92 0.81
N VAL A 184 -9.99 -10.04 0.57
CA VAL A 184 -11.31 -10.29 1.16
C VAL A 184 -11.12 -10.68 2.62
N MET A 185 -11.68 -9.90 3.53
CA MET A 185 -11.57 -10.10 4.96
C MET A 185 -12.91 -9.87 5.67
N LYS A 186 -13.09 -10.50 6.83
CA LYS A 186 -14.26 -10.28 7.69
C LYS A 186 -14.13 -8.90 8.33
N MET A 187 -15.12 -8.04 8.17
CA MET A 187 -15.17 -6.70 8.74
C MET A 187 -15.79 -6.74 10.15
N ALA A 188 -15.77 -5.61 10.87
CA ALA A 188 -16.33 -5.51 12.22
C ALA A 188 -17.84 -5.79 12.26
N ASP A 189 -18.56 -5.45 11.19
CA ASP A 189 -20.00 -5.74 11.03
C ASP A 189 -20.29 -7.20 10.64
N GLY A 190 -19.29 -8.07 10.66
CA GLY A 190 -19.41 -9.49 10.31
C GLY A 190 -19.40 -9.79 8.81
N GLY A 191 -19.50 -8.79 7.94
CA GLY A 191 -19.51 -8.97 6.48
C GLY A 191 -18.12 -9.22 5.90
N PHE A 192 -18.03 -10.00 4.81
CA PHE A 192 -16.77 -10.19 4.08
C PHE A 192 -16.66 -9.19 2.93
N ARG A 193 -15.64 -8.34 2.95
CA ARG A 193 -15.44 -7.31 1.92
C ARG A 193 -13.95 -7.15 1.57
N PRO A 194 -13.66 -6.58 0.40
CA PRO A 194 -12.31 -6.12 0.07
C PRO A 194 -11.84 -5.06 1.06
N GLY A 195 -10.65 -5.27 1.61
CA GLY A 195 -10.08 -4.38 2.61
C GLY A 195 -8.58 -4.53 2.77
N TYR A 196 -8.06 -3.68 3.64
CA TYR A 196 -6.71 -3.71 4.17
C TYR A 196 -6.78 -3.91 5.68
N ASN A 197 -5.81 -4.63 6.23
CA ASN A 197 -5.59 -4.66 7.67
C ASN A 197 -4.45 -3.70 7.98
N VAL A 198 -4.79 -2.50 8.45
CA VAL A 198 -3.81 -1.52 8.90
C VAL A 198 -3.42 -1.91 10.32
N GLN A 199 -2.16 -2.19 10.54
CA GLN A 199 -1.65 -2.63 11.83
C GLN A 199 -0.76 -1.56 12.43
N VAL A 200 -0.75 -1.50 13.75
CA VAL A 200 0.13 -0.64 14.55
C VAL A 200 0.78 -1.53 15.60
N ALA A 201 2.08 -1.40 15.77
CA ALA A 201 2.80 -2.05 16.86
C ALA A 201 3.45 -1.00 17.77
N SER A 202 3.42 -1.23 19.08
CA SER A 202 4.00 -0.34 20.09
C SER A 202 4.66 -1.15 21.19
N THR A 203 5.76 -0.65 21.74
CA THR A 203 6.33 -1.21 22.97
C THR A 203 5.44 -0.88 24.16
N ALA A 204 5.34 -1.81 25.11
CA ALA A 204 4.48 -1.64 26.27
C ALA A 204 5.12 -0.70 27.30
N GLY A 205 4.48 0.45 27.58
CA GLY A 205 4.94 1.40 28.59
C GLY A 205 5.89 2.50 28.06
N GLU A 206 6.22 2.46 26.78
CA GLU A 206 7.08 3.45 26.11
C GLU A 206 6.34 4.04 24.90
N GLN A 207 6.77 5.21 24.40
CA GLN A 207 6.03 5.98 23.37
C GLN A 207 6.48 5.66 21.92
N PHE A 208 7.02 4.47 21.66
CA PHE A 208 7.49 4.11 20.32
C PHE A 208 6.42 3.35 19.52
N VAL A 209 6.09 3.89 18.34
CA VAL A 209 5.12 3.30 17.41
C VAL A 209 5.82 2.92 16.10
N VAL A 210 5.64 1.66 15.68
CA VAL A 210 6.14 1.10 14.41
C VAL A 210 4.97 0.69 13.52
#